data_AF-A0A412I5A5-F1
#
_entry.id   AF-A0A412I5A5-F1
#
_cell.length_a   1.000
_cell.length_b   1.000
_cell.length_c   1.000
_cell.angle_alpha   90.00
_cell.angle_beta   90.00
_cell.angle_gamma   90.00
#
_symmetry.space_group_name_H-M   'P 1'
#
loop_
_entity.id
_entity.type
_entity.pdbx_description
1 polymer ?
#
loop_
_entity_poly.entity_id
_entity_poly.type
_entity_poly.pdbx_seq_one_letter_code
_entity_poly.pdbx_strand_id
1 'polypeptide(L)'
;MKSINGYASWTSLVCFFLVLQILSFLALQTMQNVYLLKANRQNVLELSILDHAKHMIRHNNQIRLCHTNQELILEKDIRVQDIEVHLLDQGTYIECDYFDVCMKIYYDDKAIVSVDIDEH
;
A
#
# COMPACT_ATOMS: atom_id res chain seq x y z
N MET A 1 21.91 -62.64 -7.17
CA MET A 1 22.31 -61.22 -6.99
C MET A 1 21.04 -60.39 -6.89
N LYS A 2 20.69 -59.91 -5.68
CA LYS A 2 19.56 -58.99 -5.50
C LYS A 2 19.94 -57.64 -6.13
N SER A 3 19.05 -57.10 -6.96
CA SER A 3 19.24 -55.86 -7.72
C SER A 3 19.57 -54.69 -6.79
N ILE A 4 20.86 -54.35 -6.67
CA ILE A 4 21.35 -53.15 -5.96
C ILE A 4 20.86 -51.88 -6.66
N ASN A 5 20.59 -51.95 -7.97
CA ASN A 5 20.12 -50.83 -8.79
C ASN A 5 18.66 -50.43 -8.48
N GLY A 6 17.82 -51.36 -8.03
CA GLY A 6 16.42 -51.06 -7.69
C GLY A 6 16.27 -50.25 -6.40
N TYR A 7 17.08 -50.54 -5.39
CA TYR A 7 17.06 -49.81 -4.11
C TYR A 7 17.64 -48.39 -4.24
N ALA A 8 18.72 -48.22 -5.00
CA ALA A 8 19.31 -46.91 -5.28
C ALA A 8 18.37 -46.00 -6.11
N SER A 9 17.60 -46.60 -7.03
CA SER A 9 16.57 -45.88 -7.81
C SER A 9 15.41 -45.41 -6.94
N TRP A 10 14.95 -46.24 -6.00
CA TRP A 10 13.82 -45.90 -5.13
C TRP A 10 14.20 -44.84 -4.09
N THR A 11 15.38 -44.94 -3.49
CA THR A 11 15.88 -43.90 -2.58
C THR A 11 16.12 -42.57 -3.29
N SER A 12 16.66 -42.59 -4.51
CA SER A 12 16.82 -41.40 -5.34
C SER A 12 15.47 -40.76 -5.70
N LEU A 13 14.45 -41.57 -6.02
CA LEU A 13 13.11 -41.08 -6.33
C LEU A 13 12.45 -40.40 -5.12
N VAL A 14 12.56 -41.00 -3.92
CA VAL A 14 12.03 -40.41 -2.68
C VAL A 14 12.75 -39.10 -2.36
N CYS A 15 14.08 -39.05 -2.49
CA CYS A 15 14.83 -37.80 -2.31
C CYS A 15 14.41 -36.72 -3.32
N PHE A 16 14.18 -37.08 -4.58
CA PHE A 16 13.70 -36.14 -5.60
C PHE A 16 12.32 -35.57 -5.25
N PHE A 17 11.37 -36.42 -4.82
CA PHE A 17 10.04 -35.97 -4.39
C PHE A 17 10.11 -35.05 -3.17
N LEU A 18 10.96 -35.36 -2.18
CA LEU A 18 11.14 -34.52 -1.00
C LEU A 18 11.75 -33.15 -1.35
N VAL A 19 12.76 -33.11 -2.21
CA VAL A 19 13.35 -31.84 -2.68
C VAL A 19 12.31 -31.02 -3.42
N LEU A 20 11.50 -31.65 -4.27
CA LEU A 20 10.46 -30.97 -5.04
C LEU A 20 9.36 -30.41 -4.12
N GLN A 21 8.97 -31.15 -3.08
CA GLN A 21 8.04 -30.67 -2.04
C GLN A 21 8.62 -29.48 -1.25
N ILE A 22 9.89 -29.55 -0.85
CA ILE A 22 10.57 -28.48 -0.11
C ILE A 22 10.65 -27.20 -0.97
N LEU A 23 11.05 -27.33 -2.23
CA LEU A 23 11.09 -26.20 -3.16
C LEU A 23 9.71 -25.59 -3.40
N SER A 24 8.67 -26.42 -3.54
CA SER A 24 7.29 -25.94 -3.66
C SER A 24 6.84 -25.17 -2.42
N PHE A 25 7.21 -25.63 -1.23
CA PHE A 25 6.85 -24.97 0.03
C PHE A 25 7.58 -23.63 0.19
N LEU A 26 8.89 -23.60 -0.10
CA LEU A 26 9.69 -22.37 -0.14
C LEU A 26 9.13 -21.36 -1.15
N ALA A 27 8.75 -21.81 -2.35
CA ALA A 27 8.14 -20.96 -3.36
C ALA A 27 6.80 -20.35 -2.88
N LEU A 28 5.96 -21.15 -2.22
CA LEU A 28 4.69 -20.65 -1.68
C LEU A 28 4.92 -19.62 -0.56
N GLN A 29 5.84 -19.90 0.36
CA GLN A 29 6.17 -19.02 1.48
C GLN A 29 6.78 -17.69 0.99
N THR A 30 7.66 -17.75 -0.01
CA THR A 30 8.24 -16.54 -0.62
C THR A 30 7.20 -15.71 -1.35
N MET A 31 6.29 -16.32 -2.11
CA MET A 31 5.18 -15.60 -2.74
C MET A 31 4.31 -14.89 -1.70
N GLN A 32 3.89 -15.59 -0.64
CA GLN A 32 3.08 -15.01 0.44
C GLN A 32 3.79 -13.81 1.11
N ASN A 33 5.09 -13.93 1.38
CA ASN A 33 5.87 -12.83 1.95
C ASN A 33 5.95 -11.62 1.01
N VAL A 34 6.08 -11.84 -0.30
CA VAL A 34 6.07 -10.76 -1.30
C VAL A 34 4.72 -10.05 -1.34
N TYR A 35 3.61 -10.81 -1.30
CA TYR A 35 2.26 -10.22 -1.23
C TYR A 35 2.07 -9.39 0.04
N LEU A 36 2.49 -9.90 1.20
CA LEU A 36 2.44 -9.14 2.46
C LEU A 36 3.28 -7.87 2.41
N LEU A 37 4.48 -7.94 1.81
CA LEU A 37 5.34 -6.76 1.66
C LEU A 37 4.71 -5.73 0.72
N LYS A 38 4.07 -6.16 -0.37
CA LYS A 38 3.34 -5.26 -1.28
C LYS A 38 2.17 -4.58 -0.57
N ALA A 39 1.35 -5.35 0.17
CA ALA A 39 0.23 -4.81 0.95
C ALA A 39 0.71 -3.84 2.05
N ASN A 40 1.83 -4.15 2.71
CA ASN A 40 2.41 -3.25 3.72
C ASN A 40 2.88 -1.93 3.11
N ARG A 41 3.57 -1.98 1.96
CA ARG A 41 3.98 -0.76 1.25
C ARG A 41 2.79 0.11 0.87
N GLN A 42 1.72 -0.50 0.35
CA GLN A 42 0.48 0.21 0.03
C GLN A 42 -0.14 0.85 1.28
N ASN A 43 -0.22 0.13 2.39
CA ASN A 43 -0.75 0.67 3.64
C ASN A 43 0.08 1.86 4.16
N VAL A 44 1.42 1.78 4.09
CA VAL A 44 2.29 2.90 4.47
C VAL A 44 2.08 4.11 3.57
N LEU A 45 1.89 3.91 2.27
CA LEU A 45 1.58 4.98 1.33
C LEU A 45 0.25 5.67 1.69
N GLU A 46 -0.82 4.90 1.81
CA GLU A 46 -2.16 5.40 2.15
C GLU A 46 -2.19 6.16 3.49
N LEU A 47 -1.54 5.62 4.52
CA LEU A 47 -1.42 6.29 5.82
C LEU A 47 -0.63 7.61 5.73
N SER A 48 0.42 7.65 4.91
CA SER A 48 1.19 8.88 4.70
C SER A 48 0.36 9.94 3.97
N ILE A 49 -0.42 9.55 2.96
CA ILE A 49 -1.34 10.43 2.25
C ILE A 49 -2.37 11.02 3.23
N LEU A 50 -2.99 10.18 4.05
CA LEU A 50 -3.99 10.61 5.03
C LEU A 50 -3.42 11.58 6.06
N ASP A 51 -2.17 11.39 6.52
CA ASP A 51 -1.53 12.32 7.45
C ASP A 51 -1.30 13.70 6.80
N HIS A 52 -0.85 13.73 5.54
CA HIS A 52 -0.71 14.96 4.79
C HIS A 52 -2.04 15.67 4.53
N ALA A 53 -3.08 14.93 4.15
CA ALA A 53 -4.43 15.45 3.96
C ALA A 53 -4.96 16.05 5.27
N LYS A 54 -4.80 15.34 6.39
CA LYS A 54 -5.19 15.84 7.72
C LYS A 54 -4.49 17.16 8.07
N HIS A 55 -3.22 17.30 7.72
CA HIS A 55 -2.48 18.53 7.93
C HIS A 55 -3.03 19.68 7.08
N MET A 56 -3.32 19.43 5.79
CA MET A 56 -3.95 20.41 4.89
C MET A 56 -5.31 20.87 5.42
N ILE A 57 -6.18 19.92 5.79
CA ILE A 57 -7.51 20.19 6.35
C ILE A 57 -7.40 21.08 7.58
N ARG A 58 -6.51 20.73 8.51
CA ARG A 58 -6.34 21.50 9.75
C ARG A 58 -5.85 22.92 9.46
N HIS A 59 -4.86 23.07 8.59
CA HIS A 59 -4.33 24.37 8.19
C HIS A 59 -5.41 25.24 7.54
N ASN A 60 -6.12 24.68 6.56
CA ASN A 60 -7.17 25.39 5.83
C ASN A 60 -8.36 25.77 6.74
N ASN A 61 -8.80 24.85 7.62
CA ASN A 61 -9.88 25.14 8.56
C ASN A 61 -9.47 26.20 9.58
N GLN A 62 -8.23 26.19 10.07
CA GLN A 62 -7.73 27.23 10.97
C GLN A 62 -7.79 28.62 10.31
N ILE A 63 -7.38 28.74 9.05
CA ILE A 63 -7.44 30.01 8.32
C ILE A 63 -8.89 30.44 8.11
N ARG A 64 -9.76 29.52 7.67
CA ARG A 64 -11.19 29.79 7.42
C ARG A 64 -11.91 30.25 8.69
N LEU A 65 -11.65 29.61 9.83
CA LEU A 65 -12.32 29.93 11.10
C LEU A 65 -11.73 31.17 11.78
N CYS A 66 -10.41 31.30 11.79
CA CYS A 66 -9.71 32.37 12.50
C CYS A 66 -9.48 33.64 11.66
N HIS A 67 -9.86 33.62 10.38
CA HIS A 67 -9.70 34.75 9.45
C HIS A 67 -8.26 35.29 9.40
N THR A 68 -7.29 34.37 9.40
CA THR A 68 -5.86 34.70 9.36
C THR A 68 -5.46 35.13 7.93
N ASN A 69 -4.49 36.04 7.79
CA ASN A 69 -3.94 36.46 6.48
C ASN A 69 -3.04 35.40 5.79
N GLN A 70 -3.11 34.14 6.21
CA GLN A 70 -2.31 33.07 5.62
C GLN A 70 -3.05 32.47 4.42
N GLU A 71 -2.29 31.97 3.45
CA GLU A 71 -2.85 31.35 2.25
C GLU A 71 -3.31 29.91 2.52
N LEU A 72 -4.41 29.53 1.86
CA LEU A 72 -4.93 28.17 1.87
C LEU A 72 -4.01 27.27 1.04
N ILE A 73 -3.78 26.05 1.53
CA ILE A 73 -3.05 25.01 0.80
C ILE A 73 -4.08 24.22 0.00
N LEU A 74 -4.30 24.63 -1.26
CA LEU A 74 -5.26 23.98 -2.14
C LEU A 74 -4.64 22.80 -2.91
N GLU A 75 -3.34 22.86 -3.17
CA GLU A 75 -2.62 21.84 -3.91
C GLU A 75 -1.32 21.53 -3.17
N LYS A 76 -0.93 20.26 -3.16
CA LYS A 76 0.30 19.82 -2.53
C LYS A 76 0.83 18.55 -3.17
N ASP A 77 2.05 18.64 -3.67
CA ASP A 77 2.80 17.49 -4.16
C ASP A 77 3.61 16.87 -3.01
N ILE A 78 3.48 15.56 -2.85
CA ILE A 78 4.26 14.79 -1.89
C ILE A 78 4.96 13.64 -2.59
N ARG A 79 6.08 13.20 -2.01
CA ARG A 79 6.78 12.02 -2.46
C ARG A 79 6.90 11.03 -1.31
N VAL A 80 6.28 9.86 -1.48
CA VAL A 80 6.24 8.80 -0.48
C VAL A 80 6.78 7.52 -1.12
N GLN A 81 7.87 6.96 -0.58
CA GLN A 81 8.49 5.74 -1.10
C GLN A 81 8.76 5.77 -2.62
N ASP A 82 9.26 6.90 -3.12
CA ASP A 82 9.52 7.20 -4.55
C ASP A 82 8.29 7.33 -5.45
N ILE A 83 7.09 7.36 -4.87
CA ILE A 83 5.84 7.61 -5.57
C ILE A 83 5.48 9.08 -5.38
N GLU A 84 5.26 9.78 -6.49
CA GLU A 84 4.73 11.14 -6.47
C GLU A 84 3.21 11.07 -6.35
N VAL A 85 2.67 11.83 -5.40
CA VAL A 85 1.23 11.91 -5.14
C VAL A 85 0.85 13.38 -5.11
N HIS A 86 -0.13 13.73 -5.93
CA HIS A 86 -0.69 15.06 -6.02
C HIS A 86 -1.95 15.12 -5.16
N LEU A 87 -1.99 16.00 -4.17
CA LEU A 87 -3.18 16.24 -3.35
C LEU A 87 -3.85 17.53 -3.77
N LEU A 88 -5.16 17.47 -4.03
CA LEU A 88 -5.97 18.61 -4.44
C LEU A 88 -7.17 18.76 -3.51
N ASP A 89 -7.25 19.89 -2.81
CA ASP A 89 -8.37 20.25 -1.93
C ASP A 89 -9.50 20.90 -2.74
N GLN A 90 -10.63 20.21 -2.82
CA GLN A 90 -11.87 20.65 -3.48
C GLN A 90 -12.84 21.35 -2.52
N GLY A 91 -12.44 21.54 -1.27
CA GLY A 91 -13.14 22.29 -0.22
C GLY A 91 -14.03 21.43 0.69
N THR A 92 -14.55 20.31 0.19
CA THR A 92 -15.31 19.30 0.95
C THR A 92 -14.66 17.92 0.96
N TYR A 93 -13.70 17.71 0.07
CA TYR A 93 -12.87 16.51 0.01
C TYR A 93 -11.49 16.85 -0.56
N ILE A 94 -10.50 16.03 -0.24
CA ILE A 94 -9.18 16.04 -0.88
C ILE A 94 -9.11 14.86 -1.83
N GLU A 95 -8.77 15.14 -3.09
CA GLU A 95 -8.54 14.14 -4.13
C GLU A 95 -7.04 13.89 -4.24
N CYS A 96 -6.66 12.62 -4.38
CA CYS A 96 -5.30 12.26 -4.71
C CYS A 96 -5.24 11.05 -5.62
N ASP A 97 -4.36 11.14 -6.61
CA ASP A 97 -4.09 10.07 -7.56
C ASP A 97 -2.72 9.47 -7.29
N TYR A 98 -2.65 8.15 -7.23
CA TYR A 98 -1.40 7.40 -7.17
C TYR A 98 -1.56 6.04 -7.84
N PHE A 99 -0.56 5.65 -8.63
CA PHE A 99 -0.65 4.47 -9.51
C PHE A 99 -1.92 4.51 -10.38
N ASP A 100 -2.79 3.51 -10.27
CA ASP A 100 -4.08 3.40 -10.98
C ASP A 100 -5.26 3.61 -10.01
N VAL A 101 -5.03 4.31 -8.90
CA VAL A 101 -6.00 4.50 -7.81
C VAL A 101 -6.27 5.97 -7.60
N CYS A 102 -7.55 6.34 -7.56
CA CYS A 102 -8.03 7.64 -7.12
C CYS A 102 -8.58 7.51 -5.70
N MET A 103 -7.99 8.22 -4.74
CA MET A 103 -8.49 8.28 -3.37
C MET A 103 -9.14 9.65 -3.10
N LYS A 104 -10.34 9.62 -2.53
CA LYS A 104 -11.12 10.79 -2.11
C LYS A 104 -11.31 10.78 -0.60
N ILE A 105 -10.77 11.79 0.07
CA ILE A 105 -10.78 11.94 1.52
C ILE A 105 -11.80 13.02 1.86
N TYR A 106 -12.99 12.62 2.31
CA TYR A 106 -14.04 13.55 2.72
C TYR A 106 -13.82 13.99 4.15
N TYR A 107 -14.00 15.29 4.40
CA TYR A 107 -13.74 15.87 5.71
C TYR A 107 -14.76 16.95 6.06
N ASP A 108 -14.92 17.18 7.37
CA ASP A 108 -15.68 18.31 7.92
C ASP A 108 -14.74 19.27 8.65
N ASP A 109 -15.29 20.29 9.31
CA ASP A 109 -14.52 21.28 10.05
C ASP A 109 -13.67 20.67 11.19
N LYS A 110 -13.97 19.44 11.63
CA LYS A 110 -13.40 18.79 12.81
C LYS A 110 -12.51 17.59 12.49
N ALA A 111 -12.84 16.79 11.48
CA ALA A 111 -12.19 15.52 11.21
C ALA A 111 -12.42 15.02 9.77
N ILE A 112 -11.68 13.96 9.42
CA ILE A 112 -11.95 13.13 8.24
C ILE A 112 -13.20 12.30 8.54
N VAL A 113 -14.16 12.31 7.61
CA VAL A 113 -15.46 11.64 7.73
C VAL A 113 -15.43 10.27 7.06
N SER A 114 -14.90 10.20 5.84
CA SER A 114 -14.80 8.96 5.07
C SER A 114 -13.67 9.04 4.04
N VAL A 115 -13.25 7.87 3.57
CA VAL A 115 -12.25 7.72 2.53
C VAL A 115 -12.81 6.73 1.51
N ASP A 116 -12.95 7.20 0.28
CA ASP A 116 -13.34 6.37 -0.86
C ASP A 116 -12.11 6.14 -1.74
N ILE A 117 -11.93 4.90 -2.19
CA ILE A 117 -10.80 4.47 -3.01
C ILE A 117 -11.37 3.81 -4.25
N ASP A 118 -11.25 4.49 -5.39
CA ASP A 118 -11.69 4.04 -6.69
C ASP A 118 -10.46 3.53 -7.48
N GLU A 119 -10.49 2.28 -7.92
CA GLU A 119 -9.53 1.73 -8.88
C GLU A 119 -9.98 2.11 -10.31
N HIS A 120 -9.06 2.63 -11.13
CA HIS A 120 -9.34 3.02 -12.53
C HIS A 120 -9.59 1.83 -13.46
#